data_AF-A0A8J1KU11-F1
#
_entry.id   AF-A0A8J1KU11-F1
#
_cell.length_a   1.000
_cell.length_b   1.000
_cell.length_c   1.000
_cell.angle_alpha   90.00
_cell.angle_beta   90.00
_cell.angle_gamma   90.00
#
_symmetry.space_group_name_H-M   'P 1'
#
loop_
_entity.id
_entity.type
_entity.pdbx_description
1 polymer ?
#
loop_
_entity_poly.entity_id
_entity_poly.type
_entity_poly.pdbx_seq_one_letter_code
_entity_poly.pdbx_strand_id
1 'polypeptide(L)'
;MSFRLPRSSTTTITTTTTTTTTVKPPPSSGSCVVTGDPHYYSFDKRVFDFMGICTYTLSKLCQFDKNLVDFNVEAKNEYWPGNTRVSYVRYVNVDVHGYRITLEQNREVKVDGKSVILPTTLPPEVKISYSGHHVMVTTSFGLSVLFDGNHRAEVKLYDTYSNQVCGLCGNFNGNETDDFLNPSGQLEKDPVDLGNSWQVENDTRLVNRRIIKLHRLKGCVQDSA
;
A
#
# COMPACT_ATOMS: atom_id res chain seq x y z
N MET A 1 5.37 89.66 -25.81
CA MET A 1 6.14 88.44 -25.52
C MET A 1 5.17 87.37 -25.05
N SER A 2 4.93 86.34 -25.86
CA SER A 2 3.97 85.27 -25.58
C SER A 2 4.76 83.97 -25.45
N PHE A 3 4.84 83.43 -24.24
CA PHE A 3 5.54 82.17 -23.95
C PHE A 3 4.61 80.99 -24.30
N ARG A 4 5.05 80.11 -25.21
CA ARG A 4 4.40 78.82 -25.46
C ARG A 4 4.88 77.80 -24.43
N LEU A 5 3.95 77.09 -23.79
CA LEU A 5 4.23 75.93 -22.94
C LEU A 5 4.42 74.66 -23.80
N PRO A 6 5.28 73.70 -23.39
CA PRO A 6 5.46 72.44 -24.10
C PRO A 6 4.32 71.44 -23.84
N ARG A 7 4.03 70.61 -24.84
CA ARG A 7 2.97 69.60 -24.86
C ARG A 7 3.39 68.35 -24.08
N SER A 8 2.59 67.94 -23.09
CA SER A 8 2.79 66.71 -22.32
C SER A 8 2.49 65.48 -23.18
N SER A 9 3.45 64.54 -23.24
CA SER A 9 3.32 63.25 -23.92
C SER A 9 2.79 62.19 -22.94
N THR A 10 1.53 61.80 -23.11
CA THR A 10 0.89 60.73 -22.33
C THR A 10 1.41 59.36 -22.79
N THR A 11 2.11 58.65 -21.90
CA THR A 11 2.54 57.26 -22.13
C THR A 11 1.45 56.32 -21.59
N THR A 12 0.84 55.51 -22.46
CA THR A 12 -0.16 54.52 -22.07
C THR A 12 0.56 53.24 -21.63
N ILE A 13 0.54 52.93 -20.33
CA ILE A 13 1.08 51.68 -19.79
C ILE A 13 0.06 50.57 -20.06
N THR A 14 0.42 49.62 -20.91
CA THR A 14 -0.39 48.42 -21.15
C THR A 14 -0.08 47.41 -20.06
N THR A 15 -1.02 47.20 -19.13
CA THR A 15 -0.90 46.20 -18.07
C THR A 15 -1.17 44.83 -18.65
N THR A 16 -0.12 44.03 -18.88
CA THR A 16 -0.26 42.63 -19.29
C THR A 16 -0.66 41.80 -18.07
N THR A 17 -1.90 41.35 -18.02
CA THR A 17 -2.39 40.42 -16.99
C THR A 17 -1.85 39.01 -17.29
N THR A 18 -0.72 38.65 -16.69
CA THR A 18 -0.20 37.28 -16.73
C THR A 18 -1.08 36.40 -15.83
N THR A 19 -1.94 35.57 -16.41
CA THR A 19 -2.65 34.50 -15.68
C THR A 19 -1.65 33.43 -15.29
N THR A 20 -1.14 33.51 -14.06
CA THR A 20 -0.33 32.46 -13.43
C THR A 20 -1.21 31.23 -13.21
N THR A 21 -1.07 30.21 -14.07
CA THR A 21 -1.60 28.87 -13.81
C THR A 21 -0.79 28.28 -12.65
N THR A 22 -1.36 28.24 -11.46
CA THR A 22 -0.77 27.58 -10.28
C THR A 22 -0.79 26.08 -10.51
N VAL A 23 0.33 25.52 -11.01
CA VAL A 23 0.54 24.07 -11.04
C VAL A 23 0.61 23.59 -9.59
N LYS A 24 -0.44 22.92 -9.11
CA LYS A 24 -0.42 22.26 -7.79
C LYS A 24 0.76 21.28 -7.79
N PRO A 25 1.71 21.38 -6.84
CA PRO A 25 2.78 20.40 -6.74
C PRO A 25 2.19 18.99 -6.59
N PRO A 26 2.86 17.96 -7.13
CA PRO A 26 2.40 16.59 -6.96
C PRO A 26 2.22 16.28 -5.47
N PRO A 27 1.18 15.52 -5.07
CA PRO A 27 0.98 15.13 -3.69
C PRO A 27 2.24 14.44 -3.15
N SER A 28 2.61 14.72 -1.91
CA SER A 28 3.73 14.00 -1.30
C SER A 28 3.31 12.56 -1.02
N SER A 29 4.24 11.61 -1.08
CA SER A 29 3.92 10.18 -0.99
C SER A 29 4.86 9.43 -0.07
N GLY A 30 4.32 8.50 0.72
CA GLY A 30 5.06 7.54 1.52
C GLY A 30 5.24 6.22 0.79
N SER A 31 6.24 5.43 1.21
CA SER A 31 6.46 4.09 0.69
C SER A 31 6.82 3.13 1.82
N CYS A 32 6.13 1.99 1.84
CA CYS A 32 6.40 0.82 2.66
C CYS A 32 6.91 -0.32 1.76
N VAL A 33 7.87 -1.10 2.23
CA VAL A 33 8.52 -2.18 1.47
C VAL A 33 8.57 -3.46 2.29
N VAL A 34 8.29 -4.59 1.65
CA VAL A 34 8.54 -5.94 2.17
C VAL A 34 9.40 -6.69 1.17
N THR A 35 10.51 -7.28 1.62
CA THR A 35 11.48 -7.91 0.72
C THR A 35 12.28 -9.02 1.39
N GLY A 36 12.78 -9.98 0.61
CA GLY A 36 13.77 -10.97 1.06
C GLY A 36 13.23 -11.93 2.13
N ASP A 37 14.03 -12.12 3.19
CA ASP A 37 13.76 -12.88 4.41
C ASP A 37 13.07 -12.00 5.46
N PRO A 38 11.73 -11.99 5.46
CA PRO A 38 10.95 -10.79 5.28
C PRO A 38 11.45 -9.60 6.13
N HIS A 39 12.20 -8.72 5.47
CA HIS A 39 12.55 -7.39 5.97
C HIS A 39 11.41 -6.44 5.64
N TYR A 40 10.90 -5.76 6.66
CA TYR A 40 9.86 -4.75 6.54
C TYR A 40 10.46 -3.36 6.75
N TYR A 41 10.03 -2.44 5.90
CA TYR A 41 10.31 -1.01 6.01
C TYR A 41 8.97 -0.30 6.01
N SER A 42 8.60 0.30 7.15
CA SER A 42 7.34 1.03 7.28
C SER A 42 7.32 2.30 6.41
N PHE A 43 6.16 2.96 6.35
CA PHE A 43 6.07 4.28 5.72
C PHE A 43 7.03 5.31 6.35
N ASP A 44 7.18 5.25 7.68
CA ASP A 44 7.98 6.17 8.50
C ASP A 44 9.41 5.69 8.72
N LYS A 45 9.84 4.67 7.95
CA LYS A 45 11.21 4.14 7.86
C LYS A 45 11.64 3.27 9.04
N ARG A 46 10.71 2.86 9.90
CA ARG A 46 10.94 1.79 10.87
C ARG A 46 11.31 0.50 10.14
N VAL A 47 12.44 -0.09 10.52
CA VAL A 47 12.94 -1.36 9.96
C VAL A 47 12.76 -2.48 10.98
N PHE A 48 12.25 -3.63 10.51
CA PHE A 48 12.11 -4.82 11.34
C PHE A 48 12.00 -6.11 10.53
N ASP A 49 12.29 -7.23 11.18
CA ASP A 49 12.29 -8.54 10.56
C ASP A 49 11.19 -9.41 11.17
N PHE A 50 10.41 -10.07 10.33
CA PHE A 50 9.34 -10.94 10.81
C PHE A 50 9.15 -12.16 9.90
N MET A 51 9.55 -13.32 10.40
CA MET A 51 9.59 -14.61 9.68
C MET A 51 8.23 -15.33 9.67
N GLY A 52 7.13 -14.58 9.55
CA GLY A 52 5.80 -15.18 9.47
C GLY A 52 5.51 -15.87 8.14
N ILE A 53 4.62 -16.87 8.15
CA ILE A 53 4.24 -17.70 6.98
C ILE A 53 2.74 -17.62 6.62
N CYS A 54 2.03 -16.68 7.22
CA CYS A 54 0.60 -16.50 7.01
C CYS A 54 0.35 -15.37 6.02
N THR A 55 -0.92 -15.08 5.76
CA THR A 55 -1.31 -13.80 5.17
C THR A 55 -1.34 -12.73 6.27
N TYR A 56 -0.71 -11.59 6.00
CA TYR A 56 -0.64 -10.45 6.91
C TYR A 56 -1.12 -9.17 6.22
N THR A 57 -1.81 -8.31 6.95
CA THR A 57 -2.17 -6.97 6.47
C THR A 57 -0.93 -6.08 6.47
N LEU A 58 -0.52 -5.64 5.28
CA LEU A 58 0.55 -4.65 5.14
C LEU A 58 0.03 -3.25 5.48
N SER A 59 -1.03 -2.83 4.81
CA SER A 59 -1.65 -1.53 5.05
C SER A 59 -3.12 -1.57 4.64
N LYS A 60 -3.98 -1.00 5.47
CA LYS A 60 -5.38 -0.75 5.16
C LYS A 60 -5.83 0.58 5.75
N LEU A 61 -6.95 1.10 5.26
CA LEU A 61 -7.61 2.23 5.92
C LEU A 61 -8.20 1.76 7.27
N CYS A 62 -7.94 2.51 8.34
CA CYS A 62 -8.36 2.13 9.70
C CYS A 62 -9.18 3.21 10.39
N GLN A 63 -8.99 4.46 10.00
CA GLN A 63 -9.86 5.56 10.40
C GLN A 63 -10.87 5.84 9.29
N PHE A 64 -12.15 5.88 9.63
CA PHE A 64 -13.20 6.22 8.69
C PHE A 64 -13.22 7.72 8.41
N ASP A 65 -12.51 8.15 7.37
CA ASP A 65 -12.70 9.45 6.75
C ASP A 65 -13.55 9.29 5.48
N LYS A 66 -14.66 10.04 5.40
CA LYS A 66 -15.58 10.01 4.25
C LYS A 66 -14.94 10.50 2.94
N ASN A 67 -13.80 11.18 3.02
CA ASN A 67 -13.08 11.70 1.86
C ASN A 67 -11.99 10.75 1.35
N LEU A 68 -11.73 9.64 2.06
CA LEU A 68 -10.75 8.64 1.67
C LEU A 68 -11.44 7.41 1.08
N VAL A 69 -10.73 6.75 0.18
CA VAL A 69 -11.19 5.53 -0.46
C VAL A 69 -10.68 4.35 0.36
N ASP A 70 -11.59 3.45 0.69
CA ASP A 70 -11.24 2.22 1.41
C ASP A 70 -10.38 1.29 0.54
N PHE A 71 -9.38 0.67 1.18
CA PHE A 71 -8.50 -0.30 0.57
C PHE A 71 -7.87 -1.21 1.64
N ASN A 72 -7.41 -2.39 1.22
CA ASN A 72 -6.61 -3.30 2.03
C ASN A 72 -5.54 -3.96 1.17
N VAL A 73 -4.30 -3.95 1.64
CA VAL A 73 -3.17 -4.65 1.01
C VAL A 73 -2.66 -5.73 1.96
N GLU A 74 -2.64 -6.96 1.46
CA GLU A 74 -2.18 -8.13 2.20
C GLU A 74 -1.02 -8.80 1.47
N ALA A 75 -0.06 -9.34 2.22
CA ALA A 75 0.97 -10.21 1.68
C ALA A 75 0.85 -11.60 2.29
N LYS A 76 0.88 -12.63 1.44
CA LYS A 76 1.08 -14.02 1.90
C LYS A 76 2.55 -14.32 1.89
N ASN A 77 3.05 -14.77 3.03
CA ASN A 77 4.39 -15.31 3.13
C ASN A 77 4.35 -16.84 3.10
N GLU A 78 5.44 -17.47 2.69
CA GLU A 78 5.63 -18.92 2.82
C GLU A 78 7.10 -19.26 3.09
N TYR A 79 7.36 -20.48 3.58
CA TYR A 79 8.73 -20.92 3.80
C TYR A 79 9.51 -21.04 2.49
N TRP A 80 10.80 -20.70 2.56
CA TRP A 80 11.75 -21.00 1.50
C TRP A 80 11.76 -22.52 1.22
N PRO A 81 11.69 -22.96 -0.05
CA PRO A 81 11.75 -24.39 -0.37
C PRO A 81 13.03 -25.02 0.18
N GLY A 82 12.88 -25.99 1.09
CA GLY A 82 14.00 -26.66 1.74
C GLY A 82 14.63 -25.93 2.93
N ASN A 83 14.12 -24.75 3.32
CA ASN A 83 14.56 -24.04 4.53
C ASN A 83 13.37 -23.37 5.26
N THR A 84 12.87 -24.02 6.31
CA THR A 84 11.74 -23.52 7.11
C THR A 84 12.13 -22.45 8.14
N ARG A 85 13.37 -21.95 8.13
CA ARG A 85 13.79 -20.82 9.00
C ARG A 85 13.58 -19.46 8.33
N VAL A 86 13.34 -19.45 7.03
CA VAL A 86 13.23 -18.24 6.21
C VAL A 86 11.88 -18.27 5.51
N SER A 87 11.17 -17.14 5.52
CA SER A 87 9.97 -16.95 4.72
C SER A 87 10.16 -15.86 3.67
N TYR A 88 9.30 -15.83 2.66
CA TYR A 88 9.31 -14.82 1.60
C TYR A 88 7.88 -14.52 1.14
N VAL A 89 7.68 -13.36 0.50
CA VAL A 89 6.38 -12.97 -0.07
C VAL A 89 6.06 -13.83 -1.29
N ARG A 90 5.00 -14.63 -1.21
CA ARG A 90 4.50 -15.48 -2.30
C ARG A 90 3.57 -14.72 -3.25
N TYR A 91 2.63 -13.97 -2.70
CA TYR A 91 1.70 -13.16 -3.47
C TYR A 91 1.22 -11.96 -2.65
N VAL A 92 0.71 -10.95 -3.35
CA VAL A 92 0.10 -9.75 -2.77
C VAL A 92 -1.35 -9.67 -3.19
N ASN A 93 -2.26 -9.44 -2.24
CA ASN A 93 -3.65 -9.10 -2.53
C ASN A 93 -3.89 -7.61 -2.32
N VAL A 94 -4.64 -7.01 -3.23
CA VAL A 94 -5.12 -5.63 -3.15
C VAL A 94 -6.63 -5.67 -3.26
N ASP A 95 -7.31 -5.34 -2.16
CA ASP A 95 -8.75 -5.14 -2.12
C ASP A 95 -9.03 -3.64 -2.31
N VAL A 96 -9.71 -3.27 -3.39
CA VAL A 96 -10.03 -1.87 -3.71
C VAL A 96 -11.23 -1.80 -4.64
N HIS A 97 -12.15 -0.86 -4.39
CA HIS A 97 -13.39 -0.70 -5.17
C HIS A 97 -14.21 -1.98 -5.37
N GLY A 98 -14.16 -2.91 -4.40
CA GLY A 98 -14.86 -4.19 -4.45
C GLY A 98 -14.17 -5.28 -5.27
N TYR A 99 -13.02 -5.01 -5.89
CA TYR A 99 -12.19 -6.02 -6.54
C TYR A 99 -11.19 -6.62 -5.56
N ARG A 100 -10.91 -7.91 -5.73
CA ARG A 100 -9.72 -8.55 -5.16
C ARG A 100 -8.71 -8.82 -6.27
N ILE A 101 -7.61 -8.06 -6.28
CA ILE A 101 -6.53 -8.18 -7.25
C ILE A 101 -5.38 -8.95 -6.60
N THR A 102 -5.02 -10.11 -7.15
CA THR A 102 -3.91 -10.93 -6.67
C THR A 102 -2.74 -10.82 -7.63
N LEU A 103 -1.59 -10.37 -7.12
CA LEU A 103 -0.30 -10.33 -7.81
C LEU A 103 0.50 -11.56 -7.38
N GLU A 104 0.68 -12.52 -8.27
CA GLU A 104 1.35 -13.80 -8.00
C GLU A 104 2.79 -13.82 -8.53
N GLN A 105 3.52 -14.88 -8.18
CA GLN A 105 4.84 -15.15 -8.74
C GLN A 105 4.81 -15.18 -10.28
N ASN A 106 5.97 -14.96 -10.89
CA ASN A 106 6.13 -14.84 -12.34
C ASN A 106 5.33 -13.68 -12.95
N ARG A 107 4.89 -12.72 -12.12
CA ARG A 107 4.11 -11.55 -12.52
C ARG A 107 2.76 -11.91 -13.15
N GLU A 108 2.17 -13.02 -12.72
CA GLU A 108 0.79 -13.38 -13.06
C GLU A 108 -0.19 -12.54 -12.22
N VAL A 109 -1.33 -12.17 -12.81
CA VAL A 109 -2.35 -11.36 -12.13
C VAL A 109 -3.72 -12.00 -12.26
N LYS A 110 -4.44 -12.04 -11.15
CA LYS A 110 -5.86 -12.43 -11.08
C LYS A 110 -6.70 -11.27 -10.57
N VAL A 111 -7.89 -11.12 -11.14
CA VAL A 111 -8.95 -10.24 -10.62
C VAL A 111 -10.13 -11.13 -10.28
N ASP A 112 -10.54 -11.12 -9.01
CA ASP A 112 -11.62 -11.96 -8.47
C ASP A 112 -11.42 -13.45 -8.81
N GLY A 113 -10.17 -13.90 -8.70
CA GLY A 113 -9.75 -15.29 -8.96
C GLY A 113 -9.59 -15.67 -10.44
N LYS A 114 -9.85 -14.76 -11.38
CA LYS A 114 -9.69 -15.00 -12.83
C LYS A 114 -8.41 -14.33 -13.35
N SER A 115 -7.59 -15.09 -14.05
CA SER A 115 -6.38 -14.53 -14.68
C SER A 115 -6.74 -13.47 -15.71
N VAL A 116 -5.97 -12.38 -15.73
CA VAL A 116 -6.14 -11.26 -16.66
C VAL A 116 -4.86 -11.02 -17.46
N ILE A 117 -5.01 -10.48 -18.66
CA ILE A 117 -3.89 -10.04 -19.50
C ILE A 117 -3.62 -8.56 -19.20
N LEU A 118 -2.36 -8.20 -19.02
CA LEU A 118 -1.95 -6.82 -18.77
C LEU A 118 -1.52 -6.11 -20.07
N PRO A 119 -1.70 -4.79 -20.18
CA PRO A 119 -2.36 -3.92 -19.20
C PRO A 119 -3.88 -4.08 -19.20
N THR A 120 -4.51 -3.88 -18.04
CA THR A 120 -5.97 -3.82 -17.91
C THR A 120 -6.38 -2.65 -17.00
N THR A 121 -7.65 -2.25 -17.09
CA THR A 121 -8.22 -1.18 -16.26
C THR A 121 -9.59 -1.60 -15.78
N LEU A 122 -9.83 -1.49 -14.47
CA LEU A 122 -11.09 -1.82 -13.81
C LEU A 122 -11.79 -0.53 -13.37
N PRO A 123 -13.09 -0.34 -13.67
CA PRO A 123 -13.84 0.81 -13.18
C PRO A 123 -14.14 0.70 -11.67
N PRO A 124 -14.04 1.77 -10.88
CA PRO A 124 -13.52 3.09 -11.25
C PRO A 124 -11.98 3.13 -11.14
N GLU A 125 -11.31 3.43 -12.25
CA GLU A 125 -9.93 3.92 -12.32
C GLU A 125 -8.82 3.09 -11.64
N VAL A 126 -8.97 1.77 -11.52
CA VAL A 126 -7.87 0.89 -11.11
C VAL A 126 -7.11 0.44 -12.34
N LYS A 127 -5.84 0.82 -12.47
CA LYS A 127 -4.97 0.41 -13.58
C LYS A 127 -4.03 -0.68 -13.13
N ILE A 128 -3.92 -1.73 -13.93
CA ILE A 128 -3.00 -2.83 -13.68
C ILE A 128 -2.08 -2.97 -14.89
N SER A 129 -0.77 -2.87 -14.68
CA SER A 129 0.22 -2.83 -15.77
C SER A 129 1.60 -3.32 -15.33
N TYR A 130 2.49 -3.54 -16.29
CA TYR A 130 3.91 -3.76 -16.00
C TYR A 130 4.63 -2.42 -15.81
N SER A 131 5.52 -2.36 -14.81
CA SER A 131 6.42 -1.23 -14.56
C SER A 131 7.83 -1.75 -14.26
N GLY A 132 8.69 -1.71 -15.27
CA GLY A 132 10.01 -2.35 -15.21
C GLY A 132 9.87 -3.85 -14.92
N HIS A 133 10.49 -4.31 -13.83
CA HIS A 133 10.41 -5.70 -13.37
C HIS A 133 9.19 -6.00 -12.48
N HIS A 134 8.28 -5.05 -12.27
CA HIS A 134 7.14 -5.20 -11.37
C HIS A 134 5.82 -5.28 -12.15
N VAL A 135 4.84 -5.97 -11.57
CA VAL A 135 3.42 -5.67 -11.81
C VAL A 135 2.99 -4.57 -10.85
N MET A 136 2.14 -3.67 -11.36
CA MET A 136 1.73 -2.46 -10.69
C MET A 136 0.21 -2.35 -10.70
N VAL A 137 -0.39 -2.16 -9.53
CA VAL A 137 -1.77 -1.67 -9.37
C VAL A 137 -1.70 -0.20 -8.99
N THR A 138 -2.34 0.69 -9.75
CA THR A 138 -2.48 2.11 -9.37
C THR A 138 -3.92 2.57 -9.36
N THR A 139 -4.22 3.55 -8.51
CA THR A 139 -5.52 4.20 -8.40
C THR A 139 -5.38 5.72 -8.49
N SER A 140 -6.47 6.42 -8.81
CA SER A 140 -6.47 7.89 -8.88
C SER A 140 -6.37 8.57 -7.51
N PHE A 141 -6.71 7.87 -6.42
CA PHE A 141 -6.56 8.38 -5.05
C PHE A 141 -5.13 8.20 -4.48
N GLY A 142 -4.19 7.66 -5.27
CA GLY A 142 -2.77 7.63 -4.93
C GLY A 142 -2.25 6.32 -4.35
N LEU A 143 -3.06 5.25 -4.28
CA LEU A 143 -2.55 3.92 -3.97
C LEU A 143 -1.75 3.38 -5.15
N SER A 144 -0.51 2.95 -4.89
CA SER A 144 0.27 2.16 -5.84
C SER A 144 0.86 0.94 -5.15
N VAL A 145 0.60 -0.26 -5.68
CA VAL A 145 1.12 -1.52 -5.17
C VAL A 145 1.97 -2.19 -6.23
N LEU A 146 3.23 -2.45 -5.89
CA LEU A 146 4.22 -3.09 -6.74
C LEU A 146 4.52 -4.49 -6.23
N PHE A 147 4.64 -5.46 -7.13
CA PHE A 147 5.22 -6.76 -6.84
C PHE A 147 6.14 -7.18 -7.97
N ASP A 148 7.36 -7.63 -7.66
CA ASP A 148 8.34 -8.05 -8.67
C ASP A 148 8.03 -9.42 -9.31
N GLY A 149 7.03 -10.14 -8.75
CA GLY A 149 6.72 -11.51 -9.14
C GLY A 149 7.68 -12.53 -8.54
N ASN A 150 8.49 -12.11 -7.55
CA ASN A 150 9.41 -12.96 -6.82
C ASN A 150 9.15 -12.80 -5.32
N HIS A 151 9.80 -11.86 -4.64
CA HIS A 151 9.78 -11.74 -3.17
C HIS A 151 9.70 -10.29 -2.66
N ARG A 152 9.54 -9.30 -3.55
CA ARG A 152 9.55 -7.90 -3.18
C ARG A 152 8.23 -7.22 -3.49
N ALA A 153 7.57 -6.73 -2.44
CA ALA A 153 6.37 -5.92 -2.50
C ALA A 153 6.64 -4.47 -2.04
N GLU A 154 5.93 -3.51 -2.60
CA GLU A 154 5.99 -2.11 -2.20
C GLU A 154 4.60 -1.48 -2.25
N VAL A 155 4.22 -0.79 -1.18
CA VAL A 155 2.97 -0.03 -1.08
C VAL A 155 3.31 1.44 -1.01
N LYS A 156 2.74 2.24 -1.91
CA LYS A 156 2.81 3.70 -1.89
C LYS A 156 1.44 4.30 -1.70
N LEU A 157 1.41 5.40 -0.95
CA LEU A 157 0.22 6.18 -0.67
C LEU A 157 0.56 7.67 -0.68
N TYR A 158 -0.40 8.50 -1.08
CA TYR A 158 -0.31 9.94 -0.84
C TYR A 158 -0.47 10.26 0.64
N ASP A 159 0.17 11.35 1.06
CA ASP A 159 0.15 11.91 2.42
C ASP A 159 -1.26 12.22 2.96
N THR A 160 -2.27 12.31 2.09
CA THR A 160 -3.68 12.37 2.48
C THR A 160 -4.13 11.19 3.34
N TYR A 161 -3.40 10.06 3.30
CA TYR A 161 -3.63 8.87 4.13
C TYR A 161 -2.80 8.86 5.43
N SER A 162 -2.00 9.90 5.69
CA SER A 162 -1.19 10.01 6.91
C SER A 162 -2.05 9.94 8.17
N ASN A 163 -1.67 9.10 9.12
CA ASN A 163 -2.41 8.83 10.36
C ASN A 163 -3.83 8.26 10.14
N GLN A 164 -4.17 7.80 8.92
CA GLN A 164 -5.46 7.19 8.60
C GLN A 164 -5.36 5.68 8.35
N VAL A 165 -4.14 5.19 8.09
CA VAL A 165 -3.85 3.79 7.79
C VAL A 165 -3.27 3.06 8.99
N CYS A 166 -3.34 1.74 8.96
CA CYS A 166 -2.66 0.87 9.91
C CYS A 166 -2.34 -0.49 9.27
N GLY A 167 -1.50 -1.29 9.93
CA GLY A 167 -0.96 -2.56 9.44
C GLY A 167 0.53 -2.68 9.74
N LEU A 168 1.20 -3.69 9.18
CA LEU A 168 2.65 -3.85 9.32
C LEU A 168 3.47 -2.68 8.74
N CYS A 169 2.88 -1.88 7.85
CA CYS A 169 3.51 -0.69 7.31
C CYS A 169 3.43 0.53 8.23
N GLY A 170 2.86 0.41 9.43
CA GLY A 170 2.72 1.52 10.37
C GLY A 170 1.52 2.42 10.07
N ASN A 171 1.47 3.58 10.73
CA ASN A 171 0.36 4.54 10.62
C ASN A 171 0.64 5.74 9.69
N PHE A 172 1.87 5.84 9.16
CA PHE A 172 2.30 6.85 8.19
C PHE A 172 2.17 8.29 8.73
N ASN A 173 2.53 8.54 9.99
CA ASN A 173 2.44 9.86 10.62
C ASN A 173 3.80 10.59 10.71
N GLY A 174 4.88 9.96 10.23
CA GLY A 174 6.25 10.45 10.31
C GLY A 174 7.00 10.06 11.58
N ASN A 175 6.44 9.20 12.44
CA ASN A 175 7.02 8.80 13.72
C ASN A 175 7.25 7.29 13.79
N GLU A 176 8.47 6.85 13.44
CA GLU A 176 8.84 5.43 13.47
C GLU A 176 8.67 4.73 14.83
N THR A 177 8.59 5.49 15.93
CA THR A 177 8.52 4.92 17.30
C THR A 177 7.15 4.35 17.64
N ASP A 178 6.11 4.69 16.87
CA ASP A 178 4.74 4.21 17.05
C ASP A 178 4.25 3.28 15.92
N ASP A 179 5.15 2.83 15.04
CA ASP A 179 4.78 1.94 13.92
C ASP A 179 4.41 0.50 14.33
N PHE A 180 4.63 0.14 15.60
CA PHE A 180 4.31 -1.20 16.14
C PHE A 180 2.92 -1.25 16.79
N LEU A 181 1.99 -0.42 16.33
CA LEU A 181 0.61 -0.47 16.79
C LEU A 181 -0.10 -1.73 16.26
N ASN A 182 -0.71 -2.49 17.16
CA ASN A 182 -1.57 -3.61 16.84
C ASN A 182 -2.99 -3.14 16.42
N PRO A 183 -3.90 -4.03 16.00
CA PRO A 183 -5.26 -3.66 15.59
C PRO A 183 -6.10 -2.97 16.67
N SER A 184 -5.73 -3.11 17.95
CA SER A 184 -6.40 -2.44 19.08
C SER A 184 -5.82 -1.06 19.40
N GLY A 185 -4.77 -0.64 18.69
CA GLY A 185 -4.05 0.61 18.92
C GLY A 185 -3.07 0.55 20.09
N GLN A 186 -2.66 -0.64 20.52
CA GLN A 186 -1.63 -0.82 21.55
C GLN A 186 -0.27 -1.07 20.89
N LEU A 187 0.78 -0.52 21.48
CA LEU A 187 2.13 -0.68 20.96
C LEU A 187 2.72 -2.04 21.38
N GLU A 188 3.10 -2.85 20.40
CA GLU A 188 3.79 -4.12 20.63
C GLU A 188 5.28 -3.89 20.90
N LYS A 189 5.87 -4.80 21.68
CA LYS A 189 7.27 -4.67 22.12
C LYS A 189 8.26 -5.19 21.10
N ASP A 190 7.83 -6.12 20.26
CA ASP A 190 8.69 -6.78 19.29
C ASP A 190 7.96 -7.09 17.97
N PRO A 191 8.74 -7.34 16.90
CA PRO A 191 8.16 -7.59 15.57
C PRO A 191 7.32 -8.86 15.46
N VAL A 192 7.54 -9.86 16.33
CA VAL A 192 6.81 -11.13 16.28
C VAL A 192 5.40 -10.93 16.79
N ASP A 193 5.25 -10.27 17.94
CA ASP A 193 3.94 -9.92 18.50
C ASP A 193 3.19 -8.98 17.55
N LEU A 194 3.88 -7.99 16.96
CA LEU A 194 3.31 -7.13 15.92
C LEU A 194 2.80 -7.96 14.73
N GLY A 195 3.66 -8.79 14.15
CA GLY A 195 3.37 -9.65 13.02
C GLY A 195 2.15 -10.54 13.25
N ASN A 196 2.08 -11.18 14.42
CA ASN A 196 0.98 -12.04 14.81
C ASN A 196 -0.33 -11.28 14.98
N SER A 197 -0.28 -10.06 15.50
CA SER A 197 -1.47 -9.22 15.66
C SER A 197 -2.11 -8.82 14.32
N TRP A 198 -1.33 -8.77 13.23
CA TRP A 198 -1.78 -8.40 11.88
C TRP A 198 -2.06 -9.59 10.95
N GLN A 199 -2.14 -10.80 11.49
CA GLN A 199 -2.51 -11.98 10.72
C GLN A 199 -3.97 -11.93 10.23
N VAL A 200 -4.21 -12.25 8.96
CA VAL A 200 -5.55 -12.29 8.37
C VAL A 200 -6.26 -13.59 8.75
N GLU A 201 -7.42 -13.48 9.41
CA GLU A 201 -8.18 -14.62 9.96
C GLU A 201 -8.60 -15.67 8.90
N ASN A 202 -8.82 -15.26 7.65
CA ASN A 202 -9.40 -16.10 6.60
C ASN A 202 -8.43 -17.11 5.95
N ASP A 203 -7.16 -17.16 6.35
CA ASP A 203 -6.24 -18.28 6.00
C ASP A 203 -6.75 -19.64 6.57
N THR A 204 -7.83 -19.62 7.36
CA THR A 204 -8.55 -20.81 7.87
C THR A 204 -9.74 -21.28 7.02
N ARG A 205 -10.31 -20.45 6.12
CA ARG A 205 -11.64 -20.73 5.53
C ARG A 205 -11.65 -21.50 4.21
N LEU A 206 -10.49 -21.76 3.58
CA LEU A 206 -10.45 -22.47 2.29
C LEU A 206 -10.43 -24.01 2.41
N VAL A 207 -10.46 -24.61 3.60
CA VAL A 207 -10.36 -26.07 3.74
C VAL A 207 -11.70 -26.81 3.89
N ASN A 208 -12.83 -26.14 4.15
CA ASN A 208 -14.06 -26.88 4.48
C ASN A 208 -15.29 -26.53 3.62
N ARG A 209 -15.46 -27.27 2.51
CA ARG A 209 -16.79 -27.55 1.96
C ARG A 209 -17.30 -28.98 2.20
N ARG A 210 -16.56 -29.86 2.87
CA ARG A 210 -17.09 -31.19 3.26
C ARG A 210 -16.50 -31.68 4.59
N ILE A 211 -17.43 -32.08 5.47
CA ILE A 211 -17.30 -32.95 6.65
C ILE A 211 -17.26 -32.27 8.03
N ILE A 212 -18.11 -32.84 8.89
CA ILE A 212 -18.60 -32.41 10.21
C ILE A 212 -17.65 -32.83 11.35
N LYS A 213 -17.68 -32.03 12.43
CA LYS A 213 -17.33 -32.28 13.85
C LYS A 213 -15.90 -31.98 14.35
N LEU A 214 -15.87 -30.96 15.22
CA LEU A 214 -15.10 -30.83 16.46
C LEU A 214 -13.65 -31.35 16.40
N HIS A 215 -12.74 -30.51 15.94
CA HIS A 215 -11.42 -30.24 16.54
C HIS A 215 -11.08 -28.80 16.10
N ARG A 216 -10.49 -27.99 16.99
CA ARG A 216 -9.93 -26.66 16.67
C ARG A 216 -9.30 -26.67 15.27
N LEU A 217 -9.91 -25.95 14.33
CA LEU A 217 -9.34 -25.73 13.00
C LEU A 217 -8.04 -24.96 13.21
N LYS A 218 -6.90 -25.63 12.97
CA LYS A 218 -5.59 -25.01 13.01
C LYS A 218 -5.59 -23.83 12.04
N GLY A 219 -5.46 -22.62 12.57
CA GLY A 219 -4.98 -21.48 11.80
C GLY A 219 -3.61 -21.78 11.21
N CYS A 220 -3.10 -20.87 10.40
CA CYS A 220 -1.67 -20.86 10.10
C CYS A 220 -0.94 -20.66 11.45
N VAL A 221 -0.58 -21.78 12.10
CA VAL A 221 0.10 -21.81 13.40
C VAL A 221 1.56 -21.53 13.09
N GLN A 222 2.05 -20.37 13.52
CA GLN A 222 3.49 -20.20 13.70
C GLN A 222 3.89 -21.09 14.87
N ASP A 223 4.65 -22.15 14.61
CA ASP A 223 5.30 -22.90 15.67
C ASP A 223 6.42 -21.99 16.22
N SER A 224 6.14 -21.30 17.32
CA SER A 224 7.17 -20.63 18.11
C SER A 224 8.15 -21.70 18.59
N ALA A 225 9.41 -21.61 18.17
CA ALA A 225 10.48 -22.46 18.67
C ALA A 225 10.84 -22.11 20.12
#